data_AF-A0A1B6I3T7-F1
#
_entry.id   AF-A0A1B6I3T7-F1
#
_cell.length_a   1.000
_cell.length_b   1.000
_cell.length_c   1.000
_cell.angle_alpha   90.00
_cell.angle_beta   90.00
_cell.angle_gamma   90.00
#
_symmetry.space_group_name_H-M   'P 1'
#
loop_
_entity.id
_entity.type
_entity.pdbx_description
1 polymer ?
#
loop_
_entity_poly.entity_id
_entity_poly.type
_entity_poly.pdbx_seq_one_letter_code
_entity_poly.pdbx_strand_id
1 'polypeptide(L)'
;EVALQFADMGYDAVFFGRIDHEDYRQRVDTKTMEHIWRPDTSLGEVGELFTGILFNLYTAPNGFCFDTYCSDEPIMDNPKLHGYNVNERITDFMREVRFWAEAYKTNHVQITMGGDFNYIVASSWFKNMDKLIKYINSKFNDVNVLYSTPACYLQALHAENVTWPVKDNDDFFPYGSDEHT
;
A
#
# COMPACT_ATOMS: atom_id res chain seq x y z
N GLU A 1 -10.54 3.30 -20.84
CA GLU A 1 -9.44 3.58 -21.80
C GLU A 1 -8.06 3.29 -21.21
N VAL A 2 -7.65 3.95 -20.12
CA VAL A 2 -6.29 3.78 -19.53
C VAL A 2 -5.96 2.32 -19.17
N ALA A 3 -6.89 1.58 -18.55
CA ALA A 3 -6.64 0.18 -18.23
C ALA A 3 -6.44 -0.72 -19.46
N LEU A 4 -7.16 -0.47 -20.57
CA LEU A 4 -6.93 -1.22 -21.81
C LEU A 4 -5.55 -0.90 -22.39
N GLN A 5 -5.14 0.37 -22.35
CA GLN A 5 -3.81 0.77 -22.81
C GLN A 5 -2.70 0.10 -21.99
N PHE A 6 -2.87 -0.01 -20.67
CA PHE A 6 -1.91 -0.70 -19.81
C PHE A 6 -1.85 -2.21 -20.10
N ALA A 7 -2.99 -2.86 -20.29
CA ALA A 7 -3.03 -4.26 -20.72
C ALA A 7 -2.32 -4.45 -22.08
N ASP A 8 -2.60 -3.58 -23.07
CA ASP A 8 -1.96 -3.62 -24.40
C ASP A 8 -0.44 -3.37 -24.34
N MET A 9 0.02 -2.56 -23.38
CA MET A 9 1.44 -2.32 -23.12
C MET A 9 2.13 -3.49 -22.40
N GLY A 10 1.39 -4.52 -21.99
CA GLY A 10 1.91 -5.69 -21.28
C GLY A 10 2.11 -5.48 -19.79
N TYR A 11 1.38 -4.55 -19.17
CA TYR A 11 1.38 -4.40 -17.70
C TYR A 11 0.49 -5.47 -17.07
N ASP A 12 1.00 -6.13 -16.03
CA ASP A 12 0.22 -7.11 -15.27
C ASP A 12 -0.74 -6.44 -14.26
N ALA A 13 -0.41 -5.24 -13.79
CA ALA A 13 -1.19 -4.52 -12.79
C ALA A 13 -1.02 -3.00 -12.80
N VAL A 14 -1.98 -2.32 -12.20
CA VAL A 14 -1.91 -0.91 -11.81
C VAL A 14 -2.25 -0.72 -10.34
N PHE A 15 -1.52 0.16 -9.66
CA PHE A 15 -1.78 0.53 -8.26
C PHE A 15 -1.91 2.05 -8.14
N PHE A 16 -2.99 2.53 -7.51
CA PHE A 16 -3.25 3.95 -7.35
C PHE A 16 -4.12 4.25 -6.13
N GLY A 17 -4.11 5.50 -5.67
CA GLY A 17 -4.79 5.90 -4.42
C GLY A 17 -6.04 6.77 -4.57
N ARG A 18 -6.33 7.29 -5.77
CA ARG A 18 -7.43 8.26 -5.98
C ARG A 18 -8.62 7.58 -6.65
N ILE A 19 -9.68 7.39 -5.88
CA ILE A 19 -11.03 7.00 -6.30
C ILE A 19 -12.04 7.83 -5.50
N ASP A 20 -13.31 7.82 -5.89
CA ASP A 20 -14.36 8.47 -5.10
C ASP A 20 -14.34 7.98 -3.64
N HIS A 21 -14.55 8.90 -2.72
CA HIS A 21 -14.47 8.63 -1.28
C HIS A 21 -15.54 7.64 -0.78
N GLU A 22 -16.72 7.55 -1.40
CA GLU A 22 -17.73 6.55 -1.06
C GLU A 22 -17.34 5.18 -1.60
N ASP A 23 -16.85 5.10 -2.85
CA ASP A 23 -16.29 3.86 -3.42
C ASP A 23 -15.13 3.34 -2.56
N TYR A 24 -14.22 4.23 -2.12
CA TYR A 24 -13.14 3.88 -1.20
C TYR A 24 -13.65 3.25 0.10
N ARG A 25 -14.61 3.91 0.79
CA ARG A 25 -15.19 3.38 2.03
C ARG A 25 -15.84 2.02 1.81
N GLN A 26 -16.62 1.86 0.74
CA GLN A 26 -17.27 0.59 0.41
C GLN A 26 -16.24 -0.51 0.13
N ARG A 27 -15.15 -0.21 -0.58
CA ARG A 27 -14.10 -1.19 -0.90
C ARG A 27 -13.31 -1.63 0.32
N VAL A 28 -13.05 -0.72 1.25
CA VAL A 28 -12.46 -1.05 2.56
C VAL A 28 -13.36 -2.03 3.31
N ASP A 29 -14.66 -1.71 3.43
CA ASP A 29 -15.60 -2.54 4.19
C ASP A 29 -15.85 -3.92 3.55
N THR A 30 -15.83 -3.98 2.21
CA THR A 30 -16.11 -5.20 1.45
C THR A 30 -14.86 -5.98 1.03
N LYS A 31 -13.67 -5.48 1.37
CA LYS A 31 -12.37 -6.05 0.97
C LYS A 31 -12.24 -6.22 -0.54
N THR A 32 -12.59 -5.18 -1.28
CA THR A 32 -12.55 -5.12 -2.74
C THR A 32 -11.60 -4.04 -3.27
N MET A 33 -10.64 -3.64 -2.43
CA MET A 33 -9.52 -2.76 -2.80
C MET A 33 -8.64 -3.38 -3.90
N GLU A 34 -8.58 -4.71 -3.97
CA GLU A 34 -7.88 -5.49 -4.98
C GLU A 34 -8.89 -6.23 -5.86
N HIS A 35 -8.78 -6.07 -7.17
CA HIS A 35 -9.78 -6.58 -8.11
C HIS A 35 -9.22 -6.70 -9.54
N ILE A 36 -9.92 -7.44 -10.39
CA ILE A 36 -9.66 -7.46 -11.83
C ILE A 36 -10.50 -6.36 -12.49
N TRP A 37 -9.86 -5.43 -13.17
CA TRP A 37 -10.54 -4.40 -13.94
C TRP A 37 -10.63 -4.83 -15.41
N ARG A 38 -11.86 -4.87 -15.94
CA ARG A 38 -12.18 -5.26 -17.32
C ARG A 38 -12.95 -4.12 -17.99
N PRO A 39 -12.25 -3.18 -18.63
CA PRO A 39 -12.90 -2.02 -19.24
C PRO A 39 -13.74 -2.38 -20.47
N ASP A 40 -13.41 -3.50 -21.13
CA ASP A 40 -14.14 -4.06 -22.25
C ASP A 40 -14.20 -5.58 -22.10
N THR A 41 -15.38 -6.10 -21.75
CA THR A 41 -15.57 -7.54 -21.55
C THR A 41 -15.52 -8.38 -22.83
N SER A 42 -15.55 -7.76 -24.02
CA SER A 42 -15.45 -8.46 -25.30
C SER A 42 -14.04 -8.99 -25.59
N LEU A 43 -13.01 -8.42 -24.94
CA LEU A 43 -11.61 -8.82 -25.09
C LEU A 43 -11.27 -10.08 -24.29
N GLY A 44 -12.10 -10.47 -23.32
CA GLY A 44 -11.80 -11.60 -22.44
C GLY A 44 -10.53 -11.37 -21.61
N GLU A 45 -9.78 -12.43 -21.33
CA GLU A 45 -8.61 -12.41 -20.44
C GLU A 45 -7.50 -11.44 -20.87
N VAL A 46 -7.34 -11.17 -22.17
CA VAL A 46 -6.30 -10.26 -22.66
C VAL A 46 -6.58 -8.79 -22.33
N GLY A 47 -7.83 -8.44 -21.99
CA GLY A 47 -8.22 -7.11 -21.55
C GLY A 47 -8.29 -6.96 -20.02
N GLU A 48 -7.88 -7.98 -19.27
CA GLU A 48 -7.88 -7.97 -17.82
C GLU A 48 -6.64 -7.28 -17.27
N LEU A 49 -6.83 -6.39 -16.27
CA LEU A 49 -5.74 -5.74 -15.57
C LEU A 49 -5.97 -5.85 -14.07
N PHE A 50 -5.00 -6.44 -13.35
CA PHE A 50 -5.07 -6.45 -11.90
C PHE A 50 -4.98 -5.00 -11.38
N THR A 51 -5.89 -4.62 -10.50
CA THR A 51 -5.98 -3.27 -9.98
C THR A 51 -6.00 -3.28 -8.46
N GLY A 52 -5.02 -2.59 -7.86
CA GLY A 52 -4.93 -2.40 -6.43
C GLY A 52 -5.14 -0.94 -6.03
N ILE A 53 -6.13 -0.68 -5.18
CA ILE A 53 -6.30 0.62 -4.55
C ILE A 53 -5.42 0.67 -3.30
N LEU A 54 -4.60 1.71 -3.22
CA LEU A 54 -3.69 1.94 -2.10
C LEU A 54 -4.47 2.46 -0.88
N PHE A 55 -4.18 1.92 0.30
CA PHE A 55 -4.91 2.24 1.53
C PHE A 55 -4.75 3.72 1.93
N ASN A 56 -3.51 4.21 2.05
CA ASN A 56 -3.26 5.58 2.45
C ASN A 56 -2.78 6.42 1.28
N LEU A 57 -3.62 6.53 0.25
CA LEU A 57 -3.31 7.28 -0.98
C LEU A 57 -1.98 6.80 -1.63
N TYR A 58 -0.87 7.50 -1.44
CA TYR A 58 0.46 7.06 -1.88
C TYR A 58 1.53 7.40 -0.82
N THR A 59 1.11 7.55 0.42
CA THR A 59 1.95 8.06 1.51
C THR A 59 2.27 6.99 2.55
N ALA A 60 3.33 7.25 3.32
CA ALA A 60 3.71 6.41 4.46
C ALA A 60 2.61 6.37 5.54
N PRO A 61 2.60 5.35 6.42
CA PRO A 61 1.75 5.35 7.59
C PRO A 61 1.91 6.62 8.43
N ASN A 62 0.83 7.05 9.07
CA ASN A 62 0.84 8.25 9.90
C ASN A 62 1.92 8.17 10.99
N GLY A 63 2.75 9.20 11.08
CA GLY A 63 3.88 9.22 12.02
C GLY A 63 5.12 8.46 11.52
N PHE A 64 5.19 8.04 10.25
CA PHE A 64 6.35 7.34 9.67
C PHE A 64 6.91 8.01 8.41
N CYS A 65 6.75 9.33 8.27
CA CYS A 65 7.48 10.08 7.26
C CYS A 65 8.92 10.35 7.71
N PHE A 66 9.89 9.75 7.03
CA PHE A 66 11.31 9.88 7.36
C PHE A 66 12.07 10.88 6.49
N ASP A 67 11.35 11.79 5.82
CA ASP A 67 11.95 12.82 5.00
C ASP A 67 12.49 14.00 5.81
N THR A 68 13.35 14.82 5.19
CA THR A 68 14.02 15.97 5.82
C THR A 68 13.03 17.05 6.24
N TYR A 69 11.91 17.18 5.52
CA TYR A 69 10.87 18.17 5.82
C TYR A 69 9.73 17.64 6.70
N CYS A 70 9.82 16.39 7.14
CA CYS A 70 8.85 15.78 8.05
C CYS A 70 9.27 15.99 9.52
N SER A 71 8.28 16.04 10.40
CA SER A 71 8.47 16.21 11.85
C SER A 71 8.35 14.91 12.65
N ASP A 72 8.17 13.77 11.98
CA ASP A 72 7.96 12.49 12.64
C ASP A 72 9.25 11.99 13.29
N GLU A 73 9.11 11.35 14.45
CA GLU A 73 10.28 10.87 15.18
C GLU A 73 10.99 9.72 14.44
N PRO A 74 12.33 9.76 14.32
CA PRO A 74 13.07 8.61 13.84
C PRO A 74 13.05 7.47 14.87
N ILE A 75 13.48 6.29 14.45
CA ILE A 75 13.67 5.15 15.34
C ILE A 75 15.04 5.29 16.01
N MET A 76 15.00 5.53 17.31
CA MET A 76 16.15 5.73 18.19
C MET A 76 16.43 4.43 18.94
N ASP A 77 17.43 3.68 18.48
CA ASP A 77 17.72 2.31 18.89
C ASP A 77 18.99 2.14 19.74
N ASN A 78 19.64 3.25 20.12
CA ASN A 78 20.78 3.23 21.02
C ASN A 78 20.32 3.39 22.47
N PRO A 79 20.38 2.34 23.32
CA PRO A 79 19.90 2.39 24.70
C PRO A 79 20.75 3.28 25.61
N LYS A 80 21.92 3.75 25.13
CA LYS A 80 22.81 4.66 25.87
C LYS A 80 22.47 6.14 25.63
N LEU A 81 21.57 6.44 24.70
CA LEU A 81 21.16 7.81 24.38
C LEU A 81 19.74 8.06 24.91
N HIS A 82 19.45 9.32 25.22
CA HIS A 82 18.09 9.75 25.51
C HIS A 82 17.20 9.58 24.27
N GLY A 83 15.91 9.34 24.50
CA GLY A 83 14.93 9.20 23.42
C GLY A 83 14.87 7.80 22.78
N TYR A 84 15.40 6.75 23.43
CA TYR A 84 15.19 5.38 22.96
C TYR A 84 13.69 5.06 22.85
N ASN A 85 13.20 4.78 21.64
CA ASN A 85 11.77 4.67 21.34
C ASN A 85 11.39 3.42 20.52
N VAL A 86 12.31 2.46 20.32
CA VAL A 86 12.10 1.29 19.43
C VAL A 86 10.77 0.57 19.69
N ASN A 87 10.48 0.25 20.95
CA ASN A 87 9.29 -0.53 21.29
C ASN A 87 7.98 0.18 20.98
N GLU A 88 7.93 1.50 21.17
CA GLU A 88 6.79 2.35 20.84
C GLU A 88 6.64 2.43 19.33
N ARG A 89 7.69 2.83 18.61
CA ARG A 89 7.68 3.00 17.15
C ARG A 89 7.27 1.74 16.39
N ILE A 90 7.78 0.56 16.78
CA ILE A 90 7.36 -0.69 16.11
C ILE A 90 5.93 -1.11 16.47
N THR A 91 5.44 -0.78 17.66
CA THR A 91 4.06 -1.07 18.06
C THR A 91 3.08 -0.19 17.29
N ASP A 92 3.43 1.09 17.12
CA ASP A 92 2.64 2.06 16.37
C ASP A 92 2.59 1.71 14.88
N PHE A 93 3.74 1.36 14.29
CA PHE A 93 3.79 0.93 12.90
C PHE A 93 2.92 -0.30 12.67
N MET A 94 3.04 -1.31 13.54
CA MET A 94 2.24 -2.53 13.41
C MET A 94 0.75 -2.31 13.65
N ARG A 95 0.37 -1.30 14.44
CA ARG A 95 -1.02 -0.90 14.62
C ARG A 95 -1.62 -0.39 13.31
N GLU A 96 -0.93 0.54 12.65
CA GLU A 96 -1.34 1.07 11.34
C GLU A 96 -1.39 -0.05 10.29
N VAL A 97 -0.32 -0.86 10.17
CA VAL A 97 -0.25 -1.92 9.16
C VAL A 97 -1.33 -2.97 9.37
N ARG A 98 -1.62 -3.37 10.61
CA ARG A 98 -2.70 -4.34 10.88
C ARG A 98 -4.07 -3.74 10.57
N PHE A 99 -4.28 -2.46 10.86
CA PHE A 99 -5.49 -1.77 10.45
C PHE A 99 -5.63 -1.72 8.92
N TRP A 100 -4.55 -1.45 8.19
CA TRP A 100 -4.56 -1.45 6.72
C TRP A 100 -4.86 -2.84 6.16
N ALA A 101 -4.29 -3.89 6.78
CA ALA A 101 -4.51 -5.28 6.40
C ALA A 101 -5.99 -5.69 6.42
N GLU A 102 -6.81 -5.07 7.26
CA GLU A 102 -8.24 -5.40 7.38
C GLU A 102 -9.01 -5.14 6.08
N ALA A 103 -8.56 -4.19 5.24
CA ALA A 103 -9.18 -3.85 3.96
C ALA A 103 -8.80 -4.75 2.78
N TYR A 104 -7.84 -5.67 2.97
CA TYR A 104 -7.36 -6.56 1.92
C TYR A 104 -7.75 -8.02 2.17
N LYS A 105 -7.74 -8.83 1.12
CA LYS A 105 -8.19 -10.24 1.20
C LYS A 105 -7.10 -11.20 1.67
N THR A 106 -5.84 -10.90 1.36
CA THR A 106 -4.71 -11.79 1.61
C THR A 106 -3.94 -11.41 2.87
N ASN A 107 -2.90 -12.17 3.19
CA ASN A 107 -1.97 -11.85 4.28
C ASN A 107 -0.78 -10.99 3.80
N HIS A 108 -0.83 -10.47 2.57
CA HIS A 108 0.16 -9.52 2.04
C HIS A 108 -0.47 -8.13 2.04
N VAL A 109 0.29 -7.13 2.49
CA VAL A 109 -0.13 -5.73 2.46
C VAL A 109 1.00 -4.88 1.90
N GLN A 110 0.70 -4.10 0.86
CA GLN A 110 1.64 -3.14 0.31
C GLN A 110 1.64 -1.85 1.14
N ILE A 111 2.82 -1.46 1.63
CA ILE A 111 3.01 -0.20 2.37
C ILE A 111 3.84 0.75 1.52
N THR A 112 3.23 1.86 1.09
CA THR A 112 3.92 2.93 0.35
C THR A 112 4.75 3.79 1.30
N MET A 113 6.04 3.50 1.44
CA MET A 113 6.93 4.29 2.30
C MET A 113 7.42 5.54 1.56
N GLY A 114 6.59 6.58 1.43
CA GLY A 114 6.95 7.80 0.70
C GLY A 114 5.87 8.89 0.75
N GLY A 115 5.90 9.79 -0.23
CA GLY A 115 5.00 10.94 -0.36
C GLY A 115 5.52 11.95 -1.39
N ASP A 116 4.85 13.09 -1.52
CA ASP A 116 5.23 14.16 -2.45
C ASP A 116 6.68 14.60 -2.22
N PHE A 117 7.52 14.52 -3.26
CA PHE A 117 8.93 14.93 -3.25
C PHE A 117 9.76 14.38 -2.09
N ASN A 118 9.38 13.22 -1.54
CA ASN A 118 10.15 12.54 -0.51
C ASN A 118 11.42 11.89 -1.10
N TYR A 119 12.26 11.33 -0.24
CA TYR A 119 13.60 10.79 -0.50
C TYR A 119 14.67 11.84 -0.84
N ILE A 120 14.51 13.11 -0.43
CA ILE A 120 15.55 14.16 -0.60
C ILE A 120 16.86 13.71 0.06
N VAL A 121 16.73 13.11 1.25
CA VAL A 121 17.81 12.39 1.90
C VAL A 121 17.38 10.93 2.06
N ALA A 122 17.51 10.15 0.99
CA ALA A 122 17.13 8.74 0.95
C ALA A 122 17.72 7.91 2.12
N SER A 123 18.93 8.25 2.58
CA SER A 123 19.55 7.55 3.71
C SER A 123 18.75 7.64 5.02
N SER A 124 17.95 8.69 5.23
CA SER A 124 17.06 8.81 6.38
C SER A 124 15.94 7.77 6.32
N TRP A 125 15.31 7.63 5.15
CA TRP A 125 14.30 6.61 4.88
C TRP A 125 14.84 5.20 5.08
N PHE A 126 15.94 4.85 4.38
CA PHE A 126 16.51 3.50 4.45
C PHE A 126 16.95 3.13 5.87
N LYS A 127 17.62 4.03 6.62
CA LYS A 127 18.02 3.75 8.01
C LYS A 127 16.85 3.44 8.93
N ASN A 128 15.72 4.15 8.77
CA ASN A 128 14.55 3.90 9.61
C ASN A 128 13.79 2.64 9.16
N MET A 129 13.66 2.41 7.86
CA MET A 129 13.05 1.18 7.33
C MET A 129 13.85 -0.08 7.70
N ASP A 130 15.19 -0.03 7.66
CA ASP A 130 16.06 -1.11 8.15
C ASP A 130 15.76 -1.45 9.61
N LYS A 131 15.57 -0.42 10.45
CA LYS A 131 15.22 -0.59 11.86
C LYS A 131 13.82 -1.18 12.03
N LEU A 132 12.83 -0.71 11.27
CA LEU A 132 11.48 -1.30 11.27
C LEU A 132 11.56 -2.80 10.94
N ILE A 133 12.16 -3.16 9.80
CA ILE A 133 12.32 -4.55 9.35
C ILE A 133 13.00 -5.39 10.44
N LYS A 134 14.15 -4.94 10.94
CA LYS A 134 14.93 -5.65 11.96
C LYS A 134 14.12 -5.88 13.24
N TYR A 135 13.57 -4.81 13.83
CA TYR A 135 12.96 -4.90 15.15
C TYR A 135 11.59 -5.56 15.10
N ILE A 136 10.80 -5.33 14.06
CA ILE A 136 9.49 -5.98 13.90
C ILE A 136 9.68 -7.50 13.69
N ASN A 137 10.52 -7.91 12.74
CA ASN A 137 10.71 -9.35 12.44
C ASN A 137 11.35 -10.10 13.63
N SER A 138 12.07 -9.40 14.51
CA SER A 138 12.61 -10.00 15.74
C SER A 138 11.60 -10.12 16.88
N LYS A 139 10.58 -9.27 16.91
CA LYS A 139 9.64 -9.13 18.03
C LYS A 139 8.32 -9.85 17.79
N PHE A 140 7.80 -9.77 16.57
CA PHE A 140 6.52 -10.33 16.18
C PHE A 140 6.76 -11.59 15.35
N ASN A 141 6.14 -12.69 15.74
CA ASN A 141 6.30 -13.99 15.09
C ASN A 141 5.22 -14.28 14.04
N ASP A 142 4.19 -13.44 14.00
CA ASP A 142 3.02 -13.53 13.13
C ASP A 142 3.13 -12.67 11.87
N VAL A 143 4.22 -11.91 11.72
CA VAL A 143 4.43 -10.99 10.59
C VAL A 143 5.85 -11.07 10.04
N ASN A 144 6.00 -10.71 8.77
CA ASN A 144 7.29 -10.58 8.11
C ASN A 144 7.31 -9.31 7.26
N VAL A 145 8.12 -8.33 7.67
CA VAL A 145 8.31 -7.06 6.98
C VAL A 145 9.56 -7.13 6.11
N LEU A 146 9.47 -6.70 4.86
CA LEU A 146 10.57 -6.70 3.91
C LEU A 146 10.50 -5.51 2.96
N TYR A 147 11.64 -5.15 2.37
CA TYR A 147 11.66 -4.31 1.18
C TYR A 147 11.03 -5.05 0.01
N SER A 148 10.12 -4.38 -0.70
CA SER A 148 9.40 -4.95 -1.83
C SER A 148 9.25 -3.93 -2.97
N THR A 149 8.66 -4.39 -4.06
CA THR A 149 8.23 -3.58 -5.20
C THR A 149 6.78 -3.94 -5.54
N PRO A 150 6.03 -3.09 -6.28
CA PRO A 150 4.69 -3.45 -6.72
C PRO A 150 4.63 -4.78 -7.49
N ALA A 151 5.65 -5.08 -8.30
CA ALA A 151 5.76 -6.35 -9.02
C ALA A 151 5.93 -7.55 -8.08
N CYS A 152 6.80 -7.43 -7.06
CA CYS A 152 6.97 -8.48 -6.05
C CYS A 152 5.69 -8.68 -5.20
N TYR A 153 4.98 -7.59 -4.90
CA TYR A 153 3.69 -7.65 -4.22
C TYR A 153 2.65 -8.41 -5.05
N LEU A 154 2.49 -8.04 -6.32
CA LEU A 154 1.59 -8.74 -7.24
C LEU A 154 1.95 -10.22 -7.38
N GLN A 155 3.24 -10.56 -7.48
CA GLN A 155 3.70 -11.94 -7.53
C GLN A 155 3.30 -12.72 -6.26
N ALA A 156 3.39 -12.09 -5.09
CA ALA A 156 2.93 -12.71 -3.84
C ALA A 156 1.41 -12.94 -3.85
N LEU A 157 0.63 -11.99 -4.36
CA LEU A 157 -0.82 -12.15 -4.53
C LEU A 157 -1.19 -13.27 -5.51
N HIS A 158 -0.47 -13.41 -6.62
CA HIS A 158 -0.69 -14.49 -7.59
C HIS A 158 -0.37 -15.88 -7.04
N ALA A 159 0.45 -15.98 -6.00
CA ALA A 159 0.76 -17.23 -5.32
C ALA A 159 -0.36 -17.66 -4.34
N GLU A 160 -1.28 -16.76 -4.00
CA GLU A 160 -2.40 -17.05 -3.12
C GLU A 160 -3.56 -17.71 -3.87
N ASN A 161 -4.27 -18.65 -3.23
CA ASN A 161 -5.45 -19.29 -3.80
C ASN A 161 -6.71 -18.47 -3.51
N VAL A 162 -6.77 -17.25 -4.06
CA VAL A 162 -7.85 -16.27 -3.82
C VAL A 162 -8.48 -15.85 -5.15
N THR A 163 -9.81 -15.71 -5.14
CA THR A 163 -10.55 -15.11 -6.26
C THR A 163 -10.77 -13.62 -6.03
N TRP A 164 -10.49 -12.86 -7.09
CA TRP A 164 -10.63 -11.42 -7.08
C TRP A 164 -12.03 -11.00 -7.54
N PRO A 165 -12.63 -9.97 -6.92
CA PRO A 165 -13.84 -9.38 -7.46
C PRO A 165 -13.51 -8.72 -8.79
N VAL A 166 -14.54 -8.46 -9.60
CA VAL A 166 -14.37 -7.95 -10.94
C VAL A 166 -15.12 -6.64 -11.11
N LYS A 167 -14.50 -5.67 -11.77
CA LYS A 167 -15.10 -4.41 -12.19
C LYS A 167 -15.22 -4.40 -13.72
N ASP A 168 -16.46 -4.52 -14.20
CA ASP A 168 -16.79 -4.68 -15.63
C ASP A 168 -17.33 -3.40 -16.25
N ASN A 169 -16.87 -3.07 -17.46
CA ASN A 169 -17.43 -2.01 -18.33
C ASN A 169 -17.61 -0.65 -17.63
N ASP A 170 -16.66 -0.32 -16.74
CA ASP A 170 -16.77 0.80 -15.82
C ASP A 170 -15.41 1.48 -15.60
N ASP A 171 -15.42 2.68 -15.02
CA ASP A 171 -14.23 3.48 -14.71
C ASP A 171 -14.23 3.99 -13.26
N PHE A 172 -13.32 4.90 -12.93
CA PHE A 172 -13.24 5.53 -11.61
C PHE A 172 -13.62 7.02 -11.65
N PHE A 173 -14.50 7.41 -12.57
CA PHE A 173 -14.99 8.77 -12.72
C PHE A 173 -16.49 8.90 -12.36
N PRO A 174 -16.91 10.07 -11.83
CA PRO A 174 -16.08 11.19 -11.39
C PRO A 174 -15.34 10.89 -10.08
N TYR A 175 -14.25 11.62 -9.84
CA TYR A 175 -13.52 11.59 -8.57
C TYR A 175 -14.06 12.69 -7.64
N GLY A 176 -14.42 12.32 -6.41
CA GLY A 176 -14.62 13.24 -5.28
C GLY A 176 -13.76 12.82 -4.10
N SER A 177 -13.03 13.76 -3.49
CA SER A 177 -12.21 13.47 -2.30
C SER A 177 -13.02 13.43 -1.01
N ASP A 178 -14.16 14.10 -0.99
CA ASP A 178 -15.10 14.17 0.13
C ASP A 178 -16.51 14.57 -0.37
N GLU A 179 -17.44 14.80 0.56
CA GLU A 179 -18.84 15.14 0.24
C GLU A 179 -19.03 16.48 -0.50
N HIS A 180 -18.01 17.34 -0.50
CA HIS A 180 -18.09 18.73 -0.95
C HIS A 180 -16.96 19.16 -1.91
N THR A 181 -16.06 18.25 -2.27
CA THR A 181 -14.97 18.47 -3.25
C THR A 181 -14.97 17.39 -4.33
#